data_AF-A0A1F5B9H1-F1
#
_entry.id   AF-A0A1F5B9H1-F1
#
_cell.length_a   1.000
_cell.length_b   1.000
_cell.length_c   1.000
_cell.angle_alpha   90.00
_cell.angle_beta   90.00
_cell.angle_gamma   90.00
#
_symmetry.space_group_name_H-M   'P 1'
#
loop_
_entity.id
_entity.type
_entity.pdbx_description
1 polymer ?
#
loop_
_entity_poly.entity_id
_entity_poly.type
_entity_poly.pdbx_seq_one_letter_code
_entity_poly.pdbx_strand_id
1 'polypeptide(L)'
;MRLNKNQIEHLGSVILRNLAKEGKIIIEDKARLLEEVTSLLIDEFQKEDRLDQEVRELLSKHMEKIRKENIEYQQMFKLIKAKLAREKGIVL
;
A
#
# COMPACT_ATOMS: atom_id res chain seq x y z
N MET A 1 3.51 -2.80 8.57
CA MET A 1 4.25 -2.80 7.29
C MET A 1 4.90 -4.15 7.04
N ARG A 2 4.63 -4.77 5.88
CA ARG A 2 5.15 -6.10 5.49
C ARG A 2 6.60 -6.09 4.98
N LEU A 3 7.15 -4.91 4.67
CA LEU A 3 8.51 -4.72 4.14
C LEU A 3 9.33 -3.84 5.08
N ASN A 4 10.61 -4.15 5.24
CA ASN A 4 11.55 -3.32 6.00
C ASN A 4 12.17 -2.21 5.13
N LYS A 5 12.76 -1.19 5.75
CA LYS A 5 13.33 -0.03 5.04
C LYS A 5 14.34 -0.44 3.96
N ASN A 6 15.20 -1.42 4.24
CA ASN A 6 16.21 -1.89 3.29
C ASN A 6 15.58 -2.57 2.06
N GLN A 7 14.48 -3.29 2.24
CA GLN A 7 13.72 -3.90 1.13
C GLN A 7 13.05 -2.83 0.27
N ILE A 8 12.50 -1.78 0.88
CA ILE A 8 11.89 -0.65 0.17
C ILE A 8 12.94 0.13 -0.63
N GLU A 9 14.10 0.38 -0.03
CA GLU A 9 15.23 1.04 -0.71
C GLU A 9 15.74 0.18 -1.88
N HIS A 10 15.85 -1.14 -1.70
CA HIS A 10 16.21 -2.04 -2.78
C HIS A 10 15.18 -1.99 -3.93
N LEU A 11 13.88 -1.98 -3.60
CA LEU A 11 12.81 -1.85 -4.58
C LEU A 11 12.91 -0.51 -5.36
N GLY A 12 13.08 0.61 -4.65
CA GLY A 12 13.31 1.92 -5.26
C GLY A 12 14.52 1.94 -6.19
N SER A 13 15.62 1.31 -5.79
CA SER A 13 16.84 1.18 -6.60
C SER A 13 16.61 0.38 -7.89
N VAL A 14 15.82 -0.69 -7.83
CA VAL A 14 15.47 -1.50 -9.01
C VAL A 14 14.56 -0.71 -9.95
N ILE A 15 13.55 0.01 -9.42
CA ILE A 15 12.65 0.86 -10.20
C ILE A 15 13.45 1.93 -10.96
N LEU A 16 14.29 2.69 -10.25
CA LEU A 16 15.11 3.74 -10.85
C LEU A 16 16.07 3.19 -11.91
N ARG A 17 16.68 2.03 -11.65
CA ARG A 17 17.57 1.36 -12.61
C ARG A 17 16.85 0.97 -13.88
N ASN A 18 15.64 0.42 -13.79
CA ASN A 18 14.85 0.02 -14.94
C ASN A 18 14.39 1.25 -15.75
N LEU A 19 13.91 2.30 -15.09
CA LEU A 19 13.49 3.54 -15.74
C LEU A 19 14.65 4.24 -16.47
N ALA A 20 15.84 4.27 -15.85
CA ALA A 20 17.04 4.81 -16.48
C ALA A 20 17.49 3.94 -17.67
N LYS A 21 17.44 2.61 -17.55
CA LYS A 21 17.78 1.68 -18.63
C LYS A 21 16.86 1.83 -19.84
N GLU A 22 15.58 2.10 -19.61
CA GLU A 22 14.60 2.36 -20.67
C GLU A 22 14.68 3.79 -21.25
N GLY A 23 15.56 4.65 -20.73
CA GLY A 23 15.71 6.03 -21.17
C GLY A 23 14.50 6.91 -20.85
N LYS A 24 13.64 6.50 -19.92
CA LYS A 24 12.42 7.24 -19.52
C LYS A 24 12.70 8.38 -18.56
N ILE A 25 13.84 8.33 -17.85
CA ILE A 25 14.26 9.34 -16.89
C ILE A 25 15.75 9.66 -17.07
N ILE A 26 16.12 10.91 -16.80
CA ILE A 26 17.50 11.34 -16.65
C ILE A 26 17.73 11.53 -15.16
N ILE A 27 18.77 10.88 -14.62
CA ILE A 27 19.09 10.94 -13.20
C ILE A 27 20.32 11.83 -13.03
N GLU A 28 20.14 12.99 -12.40
CA GLU A 28 21.25 13.89 -12.04
C GLU A 28 21.88 13.50 -10.70
N ASP A 29 21.05 13.31 -9.66
CA ASP A 29 21.46 12.84 -8.34
C ASP A 29 20.74 11.54 -7.98
N LYS A 30 21.45 10.43 -8.10
CA LYS A 30 20.91 9.10 -7.80
C LYS A 30 20.63 8.90 -6.32
N ALA A 31 21.44 9.47 -5.43
CA ALA A 31 21.29 9.25 -3.99
C ALA A 31 20.04 9.97 -3.48
N ARG A 32 19.89 11.24 -3.85
CA ARG A 32 18.71 12.04 -3.52
C ARG A 32 17.43 11.44 -4.11
N LEU A 33 17.45 11.07 -5.39
CA LEU A 33 16.27 10.49 -6.05
C LEU A 33 15.86 9.16 -5.40
N LEU A 34 16.83 8.34 -4.97
CA LEU A 34 16.54 7.10 -4.26
C LEU A 34 15.89 7.36 -2.90
N GLU A 35 16.37 8.37 -2.17
CA GLU A 35 15.79 8.76 -0.88
C GLU A 35 14.35 9.28 -1.03
N GLU A 36 14.11 10.13 -2.03
CA GLU A 36 12.77 10.65 -2.34
C GLU A 36 11.80 9.52 -2.72
N VAL A 37 12.20 8.61 -3.61
CA VAL A 37 11.39 7.44 -3.98
C VAL A 37 11.15 6.52 -2.79
N THR A 38 12.17 6.26 -1.98
CA THR A 38 12.04 5.40 -0.79
C THR A 38 11.06 6.00 0.22
N SER A 39 11.13 7.32 0.44
CA SER A 39 10.22 8.04 1.33
C SER A 39 8.79 8.01 0.82
N LEU A 40 8.59 8.24 -0.49
CA LEU A 40 7.29 8.16 -1.13
C LEU A 40 6.68 6.75 -1.02
N LEU A 41 7.48 5.69 -1.25
CA LEU A 41 7.03 4.32 -1.08
C LEU A 41 6.63 4.01 0.36
N ILE A 42 7.41 4.49 1.33
CA ILE A 42 7.08 4.34 2.77
C ILE A 42 5.73 5.00 3.07
N ASP A 43 5.52 6.23 2.61
CA ASP A 43 4.29 6.97 2.85
C ASP A 43 3.07 6.28 2.23
N GLU A 44 3.20 5.76 1.00
CA GLU A 44 2.13 4.99 0.35
C GLU A 44 1.81 3.69 1.10
N PHE A 45 2.83 2.93 1.51
CA PHE A 45 2.61 1.73 2.32
C PHE A 45 1.97 2.06 3.69
N GLN A 46 2.31 3.20 4.29
CA GLN A 46 1.66 3.62 5.54
C GLN A 46 0.19 3.99 5.33
N LYS A 47 -0.16 4.63 4.21
CA LYS A 47 -1.56 4.90 3.86
C LYS A 47 -2.34 3.59 3.69
N GLU A 48 -1.75 2.60 3.03
CA GLU A 48 -2.37 1.28 2.86
C GLU A 48 -2.54 0.56 4.21
N ASP A 49 -1.52 0.56 5.07
CA ASP A 49 -1.61 -0.04 6.41
C ASP A 49 -2.72 0.61 7.25
N ARG A 50 -2.88 1.94 7.17
CA ARG A 50 -3.98 2.66 7.85
C ARG A 50 -5.35 2.26 7.30
N LEU A 51 -5.48 2.15 5.98
CA LEU A 51 -6.70 1.68 5.33
C LEU A 51 -7.05 0.27 5.81
N ASP A 52 -6.08 -0.65 5.85
CA ASP A 52 -6.29 -2.02 6.32
C ASP A 52 -6.74 -2.07 7.78
N GLN A 53 -6.16 -1.21 8.63
CA GLN A 53 -6.55 -1.11 10.04
C GLN A 53 -8.00 -0.61 10.18
N GLU A 54 -8.40 0.41 9.43
CA GLU A 54 -9.77 0.94 9.42
C GLU A 54 -10.79 -0.10 8.93
N VAL A 55 -10.44 -0.88 7.90
CA VAL A 55 -11.26 -2.01 7.43
C VAL A 55 -11.45 -3.05 8.55
N ARG A 56 -10.38 -3.41 9.27
CA ARG A 56 -10.46 -4.37 10.40
C ARG A 56 -11.33 -3.84 11.53
N GLU A 57 -11.22 -2.57 11.86
CA GLU A 57 -12.05 -1.94 12.89
C GLU A 57 -13.53 -1.93 12.50
N LEU A 58 -13.83 -1.60 11.24
CA LEU A 58 -15.20 -1.61 10.73
C LEU A 58 -15.79 -3.03 10.76
N LEU A 59 -15.03 -4.03 10.31
CA LEU A 59 -15.45 -5.42 10.38
C LEU A 59 -15.63 -5.89 11.83
N SER A 60 -14.75 -5.48 12.74
CA SER A 60 -14.83 -5.87 14.15
C SER A 60 -16.13 -5.38 14.79
N LYS A 61 -16.60 -4.17 14.45
CA LYS A 61 -17.90 -3.63 14.88
C LYS A 61 -19.10 -4.42 14.34
N HIS A 62 -18.92 -5.14 13.25
CA HIS A 62 -19.97 -5.93 12.58
C HIS A 62 -19.79 -7.46 12.72
N MET A 63 -18.84 -7.91 13.56
CA MET A 63 -18.51 -9.34 13.73
C MET A 63 -19.71 -10.21 14.11
N GLU A 64 -20.62 -9.71 14.95
CA GLU A 64 -21.82 -10.47 15.33
C GLU A 64 -22.78 -10.68 14.15
N LYS A 65 -22.92 -9.69 13.26
CA LYS A 65 -23.73 -9.83 12.05
C LYS A 65 -23.08 -10.79 11.05
N ILE A 66 -21.77 -10.67 10.86
CA ILE A 66 -20.99 -11.55 9.97
C ILE A 66 -21.11 -13.02 10.41
N ARG A 67 -21.02 -13.29 11.72
CA ARG A 67 -21.24 -14.65 12.27
C ARG A 67 -22.68 -15.13 12.10
N LYS A 68 -23.67 -14.27 12.32
CA LYS A 68 -25.09 -14.62 12.15
C LYS A 68 -25.45 -14.93 10.70
N GLU A 69 -24.84 -14.23 9.75
CA GLU A 69 -25.10 -14.38 8.31
C GLU A 69 -24.19 -15.43 7.63
N ASN A 70 -23.33 -16.14 8.39
CA ASN A 70 -22.37 -17.12 7.86
C ASN A 70 -21.46 -16.55 6.74
N ILE A 71 -21.17 -15.25 6.80
CA ILE A 71 -20.37 -14.58 5.78
C ILE A 71 -18.88 -14.78 6.06
N GLU A 72 -18.11 -15.10 5.01
CA GLU A 72 -16.67 -15.26 5.12
C GLU A 72 -15.97 -13.91 5.33
N TYR A 73 -15.25 -13.78 6.45
CA TYR A 73 -14.53 -12.57 6.83
C TYR A 73 -13.57 -12.07 5.74
N GLN A 74 -12.84 -12.98 5.08
CA GLN A 74 -11.91 -12.60 4.01
C GLN A 74 -12.61 -11.94 2.82
N GLN A 75 -13.81 -12.40 2.47
CA GLN A 75 -14.55 -11.86 1.34
C GLN A 75 -15.07 -10.45 1.67
N MET A 76 -15.58 -10.23 2.89
CA MET A 76 -15.99 -8.90 3.33
C MET A 76 -14.82 -7.94 3.49
N PHE A 77 -13.66 -8.41 3.94
CA PHE A 77 -12.44 -7.61 4.00
C PHE A 77 -12.07 -7.06 2.63
N LYS A 78 -12.08 -7.90 1.59
CA LYS A 78 -11.78 -7.46 0.21
C LYS A 78 -12.81 -6.43 -0.29
N LEU A 79 -14.11 -6.68 -0.06
CA LEU A 79 -15.18 -5.79 -0.51
C LEU A 79 -15.12 -4.41 0.16
N ILE A 80 -14.93 -4.39 1.49
CA ILE A 80 -14.86 -3.16 2.28
C ILE A 80 -13.57 -2.41 1.97
N LYS A 81 -12.42 -3.10 1.84
CA LYS A 81 -11.15 -2.49 1.41
C LYS A 81 -11.30 -1.81 0.06
N ALA A 82 -11.91 -2.48 -0.92
CA ALA A 82 -12.15 -1.89 -2.24
C ALA A 82 -13.08 -0.67 -2.19
N LYS A 83 -14.11 -0.70 -1.33
CA LYS A 83 -15.03 0.43 -1.16
C LYS A 83 -14.34 1.63 -0.50
N LEU A 84 -13.66 1.43 0.63
CA LEU A 84 -12.94 2.48 1.34
C LEU A 84 -11.80 3.08 0.51
N ALA A 85 -11.08 2.26 -0.27
CA ALA A 85 -10.06 2.75 -1.17
C ALA A 85 -10.62 3.72 -2.21
N ARG A 86 -11.77 3.38 -2.83
CA ARG A 86 -12.45 4.27 -3.78
C ARG A 86 -12.91 5.57 -3.13
N GLU A 87 -13.48 5.50 -1.93
CA GLU A 87 -13.94 6.68 -1.20
C GLU A 87 -12.79 7.62 -0.82
N LYS A 88 -11.61 7.07 -0.50
CA LYS A 88 -10.41 7.85 -0.14
C LYS A 88 -9.52 8.20 -1.34
N GLY A 89 -9.90 7.82 -2.55
CA GLY A 89 -9.09 8.03 -3.76
C GLY A 89 -7.75 7.28 -3.76
N ILE A 90 -7.63 6.21 -2.96
CA ILE A 90 -6.45 5.35 -2.92
C ILE A 90 -6.53 4.38 -4.10
N VAL A 91 -5.51 4.36 -4.94
CA VAL A 91 -5.38 3.37 -6.02
C VAL A 91 -4.78 2.10 -5.41
N LEU A 92 -5.55 1.01 -5.43
CA LEU A 92 -5.14 -0.33 -4.99
C LEU A 92 -4.46 -1.11 -6.12
#